data_AF-A0A9W7EPW8-F1
#
_entry.id   AF-A0A9W7EPW8-F1
#
_cell.length_a   1.000
_cell.length_b   1.000
_cell.length_c   1.000
_cell.angle_alpha   90.00
_cell.angle_beta   90.00
_cell.angle_gamma   90.00
#
_symmetry.space_group_name_H-M   'P 1'
#
loop_
_entity.id
_entity.type
_entity.pdbx_description
1 polymer ?
#
loop_
_entity_poly.entity_id
_entity_poly.type
_entity_poly.pdbx_seq_one_letter_code
_entity_poly.pdbx_strand_id
1 'polypeptide(L)'
;MRQMFSAATRQVRPCLRHVVRPIGSSSRSPNQVDLSKPWGRKAYELVDEAKPFHPKDLDVGVPHLQPDVALANTKLSSDAPEPSKDQYLEAMAKATSGPQSHVKLVEEELAEEVAAALKKQSDKVLTAIAKAEHLRRDVESELSELKSLKVLDLKSMCKELGLPQTGKKDSLVQRCLSSSKLSSFESARSAASHARWELLIHRQACGFVTNNNQFIETHYPIPEKITFKKTNEPPAKVFTDQLEWWQSKGRWR
;
A
#
# COMPACT_ATOMS: atom_id res chain seq x y z
N MET A 1 12.47 53.73 30.21
CA MET A 1 13.69 52.88 30.22
C MET A 1 13.24 51.42 30.22
N ARG A 2 13.58 50.49 29.34
CA ARG A 2 14.46 50.40 28.16
C ARG A 2 13.78 49.44 27.17
N GLN A 3 13.86 49.77 25.89
CA GLN A 3 13.61 48.85 24.79
C GLN A 3 14.71 47.77 24.77
N MET A 4 14.34 46.54 24.46
CA MET A 4 15.29 45.47 24.09
C MET A 4 14.79 44.83 22.79
N PHE A 5 15.32 45.31 21.67
CA PHE A 5 15.22 44.65 20.37
C PHE A 5 16.23 43.49 20.34
N SER A 6 15.74 42.27 20.17
CA SER A 6 16.59 41.10 19.92
C SER A 6 16.77 40.96 18.41
N ALA A 7 18.00 41.18 17.94
CA ALA A 7 18.38 41.05 16.54
C ALA A 7 18.64 39.57 16.21
N ALA A 8 17.73 38.96 15.46
CA ALA A 8 17.92 37.63 14.87
C ALA A 8 18.62 37.77 13.50
N THR A 9 19.90 37.45 13.47
CA THR A 9 20.72 37.34 12.25
C THR A 9 20.23 36.16 11.39
N ARG A 10 19.68 36.46 10.22
CA ARG A 10 19.36 35.46 9.18
C ARG A 10 20.63 34.99 8.50
N GLN A 11 21.01 33.73 8.76
CA GLN A 11 22.06 33.02 8.04
C GLN A 11 21.53 32.64 6.64
N VAL A 12 22.11 33.22 5.59
CA VAL A 12 21.80 32.91 4.19
C VAL A 12 22.48 31.59 3.83
N ARG A 13 21.71 30.55 3.54
CA ARG A 13 22.24 29.26 3.07
C ARG A 13 22.56 29.34 1.56
N PRO A 14 23.73 28.84 1.11
CA PRO A 14 24.06 28.80 -0.31
C PRO A 14 23.20 27.77 -1.04
N CYS A 15 22.66 28.17 -2.19
CA CYS A 15 21.88 27.32 -3.09
C CYS A 15 22.79 26.26 -3.72
N LEU A 16 22.58 24.99 -3.34
CA LEU A 16 23.13 23.83 -4.05
C LEU A 16 22.56 23.79 -5.47
N ARG A 17 23.42 24.04 -6.48
CA ARG A 17 23.11 23.79 -7.88
C ARG A 17 23.00 22.28 -8.10
N HIS A 18 21.80 21.77 -8.28
CA HIS A 18 21.59 20.42 -8.76
C HIS A 18 22.01 20.31 -10.23
N VAL A 19 22.98 19.43 -10.49
CA VAL A 19 23.35 18.97 -11.83
C VAL A 19 22.21 18.11 -12.36
N VAL A 20 21.43 18.67 -13.28
CA VAL A 20 20.39 17.94 -14.02
C VAL A 20 21.11 16.98 -14.98
N ARG A 21 21.04 15.67 -14.72
CA ARG A 21 21.48 14.65 -15.68
C ARG A 21 20.41 14.50 -16.78
N PRO A 22 20.80 14.39 -18.06
CA PRO A 22 19.85 14.18 -19.15
C PRO A 22 19.17 12.82 -19.01
N ILE A 23 17.84 12.83 -19.02
CA ILE A 23 17.00 11.63 -19.03
C ILE A 23 17.07 11.07 -20.44
N GLY A 24 17.80 9.96 -20.61
CA GLY A 24 17.76 9.17 -21.84
C GLY A 24 16.35 8.65 -22.07
N SER A 25 15.81 8.92 -23.27
CA SER A 25 14.51 8.46 -23.73
C SER A 25 14.50 6.93 -23.87
N SER A 26 14.17 6.24 -22.78
CA SER A 26 13.91 4.81 -22.78
C SER A 26 12.44 4.57 -23.08
N SER A 27 12.15 4.08 -24.29
CA SER A 27 10.82 3.68 -24.77
C SER A 27 10.37 2.36 -24.13
N ARG A 28 10.42 2.24 -22.80
CA ARG A 28 9.90 1.07 -22.08
C ARG A 28 8.41 1.27 -21.83
N SER A 29 7.64 0.23 -22.19
CA SER A 29 6.21 0.15 -21.95
C SER A 29 5.91 0.32 -20.44
N PRO A 30 4.92 1.14 -20.04
CA PRO A 30 4.70 1.56 -18.65
C PRO A 30 4.32 0.44 -17.66
N ASN A 31 4.12 -0.80 -18.14
CA ASN A 31 3.67 -1.94 -17.34
C ASN A 31 4.72 -3.05 -17.14
N GLN A 32 5.97 -2.90 -17.58
CA GLN A 32 6.98 -3.93 -17.35
C GLN A 32 7.68 -3.75 -16.00
N VAL A 33 7.32 -4.62 -15.04
CA VAL A 33 8.17 -4.93 -13.89
C VAL A 33 9.50 -5.45 -14.45
N ASP A 34 10.63 -4.93 -13.98
CA ASP A 34 11.95 -5.38 -14.44
C ASP A 34 12.28 -6.76 -13.85
N LEU A 35 11.66 -7.80 -14.43
CA LEU A 35 11.87 -9.21 -14.08
C LEU A 35 13.31 -9.69 -14.38
N SER A 36 14.17 -8.83 -14.93
CA SER A 36 15.60 -9.14 -15.07
C SER A 36 16.31 -9.22 -13.73
N LYS A 37 15.75 -8.62 -12.67
CA LYS A 37 16.30 -8.70 -11.32
C LYS A 37 15.69 -9.88 -10.56
N PRO A 38 16.50 -10.77 -9.97
CA PRO A 38 16.01 -12.00 -9.31
C PRO A 38 15.02 -11.71 -8.16
N TRP A 39 15.23 -10.63 -7.41
CA TRP A 39 14.31 -10.21 -6.34
C TRP A 39 12.95 -9.71 -6.85
N GLY A 40 12.88 -9.17 -8.07
CA GLY A 40 11.62 -8.71 -8.66
C GLY A 40 10.65 -9.86 -8.94
N ARG A 41 11.15 -11.05 -9.29
CA ARG A 41 10.33 -12.26 -9.50
C ARG A 41 9.86 -12.88 -8.19
N LYS A 42 10.77 -13.14 -7.25
CA LYS A 42 10.44 -13.78 -5.97
C LYS A 42 9.48 -12.92 -5.14
N ALA A 43 9.64 -11.59 -5.16
CA ALA A 43 8.70 -10.69 -4.49
C ALA A 43 7.35 -10.57 -5.22
N TYR A 44 7.30 -10.76 -6.55
CA TYR A 44 6.04 -10.83 -7.28
C TYR A 44 5.29 -12.13 -6.94
N GLU A 45 5.97 -13.28 -6.96
CA GLU A 45 5.38 -14.57 -6.56
C GLU A 45 4.85 -14.52 -5.12
N LEU A 46 5.64 -14.00 -4.16
CA LEU A 46 5.24 -13.96 -2.75
C LEU A 46 4.12 -12.95 -2.43
N VAL A 47 3.92 -11.91 -3.25
CA VAL A 47 2.93 -10.86 -3.01
C VAL A 47 1.66 -11.05 -3.86
N ASP A 48 1.77 -11.52 -5.11
CA ASP A 48 0.63 -11.73 -6.02
C ASP A 48 -0.02 -13.11 -5.91
N GLU A 49 0.59 -14.10 -5.23
CA GLU A 49 -0.13 -15.32 -4.84
C GLU A 49 -1.20 -15.07 -3.76
N ALA A 50 -1.28 -13.87 -3.20
CA ALA A 50 -2.44 -13.42 -2.46
C ALA A 50 -3.63 -13.22 -3.41
N LYS A 51 -4.23 -14.33 -3.87
CA LYS A 51 -5.57 -14.34 -4.47
C LYS A 51 -6.48 -13.44 -3.62
N PRO A 52 -7.29 -12.55 -4.22
CA PRO A 52 -8.28 -11.78 -3.47
C PRO A 52 -9.08 -12.76 -2.62
N PHE A 53 -9.04 -12.56 -1.29
CA PHE A 53 -9.62 -13.49 -0.33
C PHE A 53 -11.13 -13.58 -0.58
N HIS A 54 -11.56 -14.62 -1.30
CA HIS A 54 -12.95 -14.98 -1.44
C HIS A 54 -13.30 -15.96 -0.31
N PRO A 55 -14.28 -15.65 0.56
CA PRO A 55 -14.65 -16.52 1.70
C PRO A 55 -15.14 -17.93 1.35
N LYS A 56 -15.15 -18.32 0.05
CA LYS A 56 -15.67 -19.59 -0.45
C LYS A 56 -14.60 -20.62 -0.79
N ASP A 57 -13.32 -20.27 -0.72
CA ASP A 57 -12.22 -21.14 -1.18
C ASP A 57 -11.63 -22.04 -0.06
N LEU A 58 -12.38 -22.28 1.02
CA LEU A 58 -12.02 -23.20 2.11
C LEU A 58 -12.41 -24.65 1.81
N ASP A 59 -12.27 -25.10 0.55
CA ASP A 59 -12.38 -26.52 0.22
C ASP A 59 -10.97 -27.11 0.15
N VAL A 60 -10.59 -27.82 1.23
CA VAL A 60 -9.28 -28.42 1.43
C VAL A 60 -9.17 -29.68 0.57
N GLY A 61 -9.04 -29.48 -0.74
CA GLY A 61 -8.73 -30.54 -1.70
C GLY A 61 -7.31 -31.04 -1.48
N VAL A 62 -7.19 -32.26 -0.95
CA VAL A 62 -5.91 -32.99 -0.79
C VAL A 62 -5.25 -33.13 -2.17
N PRO A 63 -3.98 -32.69 -2.35
CA PRO A 63 -3.29 -32.85 -3.62
C PRO A 63 -3.11 -34.34 -3.94
N HIS A 64 -3.71 -34.78 -5.03
CA HIS A 64 -3.52 -36.10 -5.62
C HIS A 64 -2.08 -36.18 -6.17
N LEU A 65 -1.18 -36.81 -5.40
CA LEU A 65 0.19 -37.12 -5.81
C LEU A 65 0.15 -38.05 -7.03
N GLN A 66 0.59 -37.55 -8.20
CA GLN A 66 0.84 -38.40 -9.37
C GLN A 66 2.16 -39.17 -9.19
N PRO A 67 2.17 -40.51 -9.29
CA PRO A 67 3.37 -41.34 -9.06
C PRO A 67 4.29 -41.56 -10.28
N ASP A 68 4.12 -40.85 -11.40
CA ASP A 68 4.60 -41.34 -12.71
C ASP A 68 5.94 -40.79 -13.24
N VAL A 69 6.80 -40.17 -12.42
CA VAL A 69 8.09 -39.60 -12.93
C VAL A 69 9.33 -40.50 -12.67
N ALA A 70 9.14 -41.72 -12.17
CA ALA A 70 10.25 -42.57 -11.71
C ALA A 70 10.97 -43.41 -12.80
N LEU A 71 10.67 -43.27 -14.10
CA LEU A 71 11.09 -44.27 -15.12
C LEU A 71 11.95 -43.76 -16.29
N ALA A 72 12.48 -42.53 -16.26
CA ALA A 72 13.17 -41.96 -17.43
C ALA A 72 14.72 -41.92 -17.37
N ASN A 73 15.38 -42.32 -16.29
CA ASN A 73 16.85 -42.13 -16.13
C ASN A 73 17.73 -43.39 -16.28
N THR A 74 17.22 -44.52 -16.78
CA THR A 74 17.97 -45.79 -16.85
C THR A 74 18.64 -46.10 -18.19
N LYS A 75 18.86 -45.11 -19.06
CA LYS A 75 19.73 -45.26 -20.25
C LYS A 75 20.95 -44.34 -20.15
N LEU A 76 21.70 -44.44 -19.06
CA LEU A 76 23.08 -43.98 -19.03
C LEU A 76 23.96 -45.07 -19.67
N SER A 77 24.55 -44.71 -20.81
CA SER A 77 25.58 -45.44 -21.55
C SER A 77 26.63 -46.08 -20.62
N SER A 78 26.76 -47.41 -20.68
CA SER A 78 27.70 -48.22 -19.89
C SER A 78 29.19 -48.03 -20.24
N ASP A 79 29.50 -47.23 -21.26
CA ASP A 79 30.86 -47.10 -21.81
C ASP A 79 31.57 -45.78 -21.40
N ALA A 80 31.04 -45.04 -20.43
CA ALA A 80 31.71 -43.85 -19.91
C ALA A 80 32.81 -44.27 -18.90
N PRO A 81 34.09 -43.85 -19.09
CA PRO A 81 35.15 -44.13 -18.14
C PRO A 81 34.80 -43.52 -16.78
N GLU A 82 34.86 -44.33 -15.72
CA GLU A 82 34.63 -43.92 -14.34
C GLU A 82 35.46 -42.66 -14.03
N PRO A 83 34.83 -41.55 -13.60
CA PRO A 83 35.57 -40.34 -13.29
C PRO A 83 36.54 -40.64 -12.15
N SER A 84 37.80 -40.22 -12.34
CA SER A 84 38.81 -40.28 -11.30
C SER A 84 38.28 -39.65 -10.01
N LYS A 85 38.65 -40.22 -8.86
CA LYS A 85 38.32 -39.68 -7.53
C LYS A 85 38.63 -38.18 -7.42
N ASP A 86 39.67 -37.71 -8.08
CA ASP A 86 40.06 -36.29 -8.09
C ASP A 86 39.07 -35.44 -8.90
N GLN A 87 38.57 -35.96 -10.02
CA GLN A 87 37.52 -35.29 -10.82
C GLN A 87 36.20 -35.21 -10.05
N TYR A 88 35.86 -36.23 -9.27
CA TYR A 88 34.68 -36.22 -8.40
C TYR A 88 34.81 -35.16 -7.30
N LEU A 89 35.97 -35.09 -6.63
CA LEU A 89 36.23 -34.09 -5.59
C LEU A 89 36.26 -32.66 -6.15
N GLU A 90 36.83 -32.45 -7.34
CA GLU A 90 36.83 -31.15 -8.01
C GLU A 90 35.42 -30.73 -8.44
N ALA A 91 34.59 -31.66 -8.94
CA ALA A 91 33.20 -31.42 -9.26
C ALA A 91 32.39 -31.04 -8.02
N MET A 92 32.61 -31.72 -6.88
CA MET A 92 32.02 -31.40 -5.59
C MET A 92 32.47 -30.03 -5.08
N ALA A 93 33.77 -29.70 -5.16
CA ALA A 93 34.28 -28.39 -4.75
C ALA A 93 33.71 -27.25 -5.60
N LYS A 94 33.60 -27.47 -6.92
CA LYS A 94 33.01 -26.52 -7.87
C LYS A 94 31.51 -26.34 -7.68
N ALA A 95 30.79 -27.41 -7.30
CA ALA A 95 29.36 -27.35 -7.00
C ALA A 95 29.07 -26.69 -5.65
N THR A 96 29.93 -26.88 -4.64
CA THR A 96 29.61 -26.54 -3.24
C THR A 96 30.18 -25.18 -2.82
N SER A 97 31.23 -24.66 -3.48
CA SER A 97 31.98 -23.49 -2.95
C SER A 97 32.42 -22.47 -4.01
N GLY A 98 31.65 -22.34 -5.09
CA GLY A 98 31.84 -21.21 -6.01
C GLY A 98 31.41 -19.90 -5.34
N PRO A 99 32.14 -18.77 -5.46
CA PRO A 99 31.69 -17.48 -4.94
C PRO A 99 30.30 -17.08 -5.47
N GLN A 100 29.91 -17.59 -6.64
CA GLN A 100 28.57 -17.40 -7.22
C GLN A 100 27.45 -18.12 -6.46
N SER A 101 27.68 -19.28 -5.84
CA SER A 101 26.62 -19.94 -5.04
C SER A 101 26.35 -19.16 -3.76
N HIS A 102 27.39 -18.63 -3.12
CA HIS A 102 27.25 -17.77 -1.94
C HIS A 102 26.50 -16.48 -2.25
N VAL A 103 26.75 -15.84 -3.40
CA VAL A 103 25.99 -14.65 -3.83
C VAL A 103 24.50 -14.97 -3.98
N LYS A 104 24.16 -16.10 -4.63
CA LYS A 104 22.75 -16.52 -4.79
C LYS A 104 22.07 -16.77 -3.45
N LEU A 105 22.74 -17.43 -2.51
CA LEU A 105 22.21 -17.68 -1.17
C LEU A 105 21.92 -16.36 -0.43
N VAL A 106 22.85 -15.40 -0.49
CA VAL A 106 22.63 -14.07 0.10
C VAL A 106 21.49 -13.31 -0.58
N GLU A 107 21.35 -13.44 -1.90
CA GLU A 107 20.23 -12.85 -2.64
C GLU A 107 18.88 -13.47 -2.22
N GLU A 108 18.84 -14.79 -2.01
CA GLU A 108 17.65 -15.50 -1.56
C GLU A 108 17.24 -15.12 -0.13
N GLU A 109 18.19 -15.07 0.80
CA GLU A 109 17.98 -14.62 2.18
C GLU A 109 17.50 -13.17 2.22
N LEU A 110 18.15 -12.29 1.45
CA LEU A 110 17.75 -10.88 1.36
C LEU A 110 16.33 -10.73 0.80
N ALA A 111 15.97 -11.52 -0.22
CA ALA A 111 14.63 -11.50 -0.80
C ALA A 111 13.56 -11.95 0.22
N GLU A 112 13.87 -12.95 1.05
CA GLU A 112 12.97 -13.41 2.12
C GLU A 112 12.75 -12.36 3.19
N GLU A 113 13.81 -11.69 3.64
CA GLU A 113 13.72 -10.58 4.60
C GLU A 113 12.90 -9.40 4.06
N VAL A 114 13.13 -9.03 2.79
CA VAL A 114 12.34 -7.98 2.12
C VAL A 114 10.86 -8.39 2.02
N ALA A 115 10.57 -9.63 1.66
CA ALA A 115 9.20 -10.13 1.57
C ALA A 115 8.50 -10.12 2.94
N ALA A 116 9.19 -10.57 4.00
CA ALA A 116 8.68 -10.56 5.36
C ALA A 116 8.39 -9.13 5.85
N ALA A 117 9.29 -8.17 5.55
CA ALA A 117 9.10 -6.77 5.89
C ALA A 117 7.88 -6.16 5.16
N LEU A 118 7.72 -6.42 3.86
CA LEU A 118 6.56 -5.95 3.09
C LEU A 118 5.25 -6.58 3.59
N LYS A 119 5.25 -7.86 3.93
CA LYS A 119 4.10 -8.56 4.50
C LYS A 119 3.66 -7.92 5.83
N LYS A 120 4.62 -7.63 6.72
CA LYS A 120 4.32 -6.93 7.98
C LYS A 120 3.67 -5.56 7.76
N GLN A 121 4.12 -4.82 6.73
CA GLN A 121 3.52 -3.54 6.38
C GLN A 121 2.13 -3.70 5.76
N SER A 122 1.90 -4.71 4.90
CA SER A 122 0.56 -4.99 4.40
C SER A 122 -0.41 -5.37 5.51
N ASP A 123 0.02 -6.16 6.49
CA ASP A 123 -0.81 -6.53 7.64
C ASP A 123 -1.19 -5.31 8.49
N LYS A 124 -0.28 -4.35 8.64
CA LYS A 124 -0.54 -3.06 9.30
C LYS A 124 -1.63 -2.28 8.57
N VAL A 125 -1.57 -2.21 7.23
CA VAL A 125 -2.59 -1.56 6.40
C VAL A 125 -3.94 -2.26 6.54
N LEU A 126 -3.98 -3.59 6.41
CA LEU A 126 -5.21 -4.38 6.52
C LEU A 126 -5.87 -4.22 7.89
N THR A 127 -5.08 -4.23 8.97
CA THR A 127 -5.60 -4.00 10.33
C THR A 127 -6.22 -2.60 10.48
N ALA A 128 -5.57 -1.57 9.92
CA ALA A 128 -6.08 -0.20 9.96
C ALA A 128 -7.36 -0.04 9.13
N ILE A 129 -7.45 -0.68 7.95
CA ILE A 129 -8.65 -0.72 7.11
C ILE A 129 -9.79 -1.43 7.83
N ALA A 130 -9.54 -2.61 8.43
CA ALA A 130 -10.54 -3.36 9.17
C ALA A 130 -11.13 -2.54 10.33
N LYS A 131 -10.28 -1.80 11.06
CA LYS A 131 -10.73 -0.87 12.10
C LYS A 131 -11.58 0.27 11.56
N ALA A 132 -11.19 0.86 10.42
CA ALA A 132 -11.95 1.92 9.77
C ALA A 132 -13.32 1.42 9.26
N GLU A 133 -13.41 0.22 8.69
CA GLU A 133 -14.66 -0.40 8.25
C GLU A 133 -15.60 -0.74 9.42
N HIS A 134 -15.05 -1.22 10.54
CA HIS A 134 -15.85 -1.43 11.75
C HIS A 134 -16.50 -0.13 12.22
N LEU A 135 -15.70 0.92 12.40
CA LEU A 135 -16.19 2.23 12.84
C LEU A 135 -17.15 2.85 11.82
N ARG A 136 -16.94 2.60 10.52
CA ARG A 136 -17.87 3.02 9.48
C ARG A 136 -19.25 2.41 9.67
N ARG A 137 -19.33 1.09 9.90
CA ARG A 137 -20.60 0.39 10.15
C ARG A 137 -21.31 0.92 11.40
N ASP A 138 -20.56 1.19 12.47
CA ASP A 138 -21.12 1.77 13.70
C ASP A 138 -21.73 3.16 13.44
N VAL A 139 -21.01 4.00 12.69
CA VAL A 139 -21.47 5.35 12.31
C VAL A 139 -22.67 5.28 11.36
N GLU A 140 -22.70 4.34 10.41
CA GLU A 140 -23.83 4.14 9.49
C GLU A 140 -25.09 3.66 10.22
N SER A 141 -24.96 2.77 11.21
CA SER A 141 -26.08 2.32 12.06
C SER A 141 -26.69 3.49 12.83
N GLU A 142 -25.86 4.26 13.53
CA GLU A 142 -26.31 5.43 14.30
C GLU A 142 -26.91 6.51 13.39
N LEU A 143 -26.34 6.71 12.20
CA LEU A 143 -26.88 7.64 11.21
C LEU A 143 -28.27 7.20 10.73
N SER A 144 -28.51 5.90 10.59
CA SER A 144 -29.84 5.35 10.28
C SER A 144 -30.84 5.61 11.41
N GLU A 145 -30.45 5.35 12.66
CA GLU A 145 -31.26 5.61 13.85
C GLU A 145 -31.64 7.09 13.95
N LEU A 146 -30.66 8.00 13.85
CA LEU A 146 -30.86 9.45 13.92
C LEU A 146 -31.75 9.97 12.77
N LYS A 147 -31.69 9.37 11.59
CA LYS A 147 -32.57 9.73 10.47
C LYS A 147 -34.04 9.38 10.73
N SER A 148 -34.31 8.33 11.50
CA SER A 148 -35.68 7.92 11.82
C SER A 148 -36.36 8.81 12.87
N LEU A 149 -35.57 9.48 13.73
CA LEU A 149 -36.07 10.37 14.78
C LEU A 149 -36.81 11.60 14.24
N LYS A 150 -37.74 12.13 15.04
CA LYS A 150 -38.44 13.39 14.74
C LYS A 150 -37.52 14.58 15.02
N VAL A 151 -37.83 15.72 14.38
CA VAL A 151 -37.04 16.96 14.56
C VAL A 151 -37.07 17.46 16.00
N LEU A 152 -38.16 17.23 16.73
CA LEU A 152 -38.25 17.56 18.16
C LEU A 152 -37.21 16.79 18.98
N ASP A 153 -37.14 15.47 18.81
CA ASP A 153 -36.20 14.61 19.52
C ASP A 153 -34.74 14.98 19.21
N LEU A 154 -34.44 15.24 17.93
CA LEU A 154 -33.12 15.72 17.50
C LEU A 154 -32.73 17.07 18.13
N LYS A 155 -33.68 18.00 18.30
CA LYS A 155 -33.43 19.27 18.98
C LYS A 155 -33.18 19.07 20.47
N SER A 156 -33.91 18.15 21.11
CA SER A 156 -33.67 17.77 22.51
C SER A 156 -32.27 17.18 22.69
N MET A 157 -31.86 16.24 21.83
CA MET A 157 -30.48 15.70 21.85
C MET A 157 -29.42 16.78 21.61
N CYS A 158 -29.64 17.69 20.66
CA CYS A 158 -28.74 18.83 20.46
C CYS A 158 -28.65 19.71 21.71
N LYS A 159 -29.77 19.95 22.41
CA LYS A 159 -29.81 20.72 23.66
C LYS A 159 -28.97 20.06 24.75
N GLU A 160 -29.11 18.75 24.93
CA GLU A 160 -28.36 17.95 25.91
C GLU A 160 -26.85 17.99 25.64
N LEU A 161 -26.46 17.96 24.37
CA LEU A 161 -25.07 18.08 23.93
C LEU A 161 -24.52 19.53 23.93
N GLY A 162 -25.33 20.53 24.30
CA GLY A 162 -24.94 21.94 24.25
C GLY A 162 -24.76 22.50 22.83
N LEU A 163 -25.35 21.85 21.82
CA LEU A 163 -25.27 22.22 20.42
C LEU A 163 -26.44 23.13 20.00
N PRO A 164 -26.24 24.02 19.00
CA PRO A 164 -27.31 24.87 18.50
C PRO A 164 -28.48 24.04 17.95
N GLN A 165 -29.73 24.45 18.20
CA GLN A 165 -30.95 23.75 17.78
C GLN A 165 -31.55 24.26 16.45
N THR A 166 -30.90 25.24 15.82
CA THR A 166 -31.37 25.88 14.58
C THR A 166 -30.98 25.07 13.34
N GLY A 167 -31.76 25.11 12.26
CA GLY A 167 -31.41 24.49 10.97
C GLY A 167 -32.35 23.37 10.50
N LYS A 168 -32.05 22.83 9.32
CA LYS A 168 -32.77 21.69 8.71
C LYS A 168 -32.48 20.39 9.47
N LYS A 169 -33.33 19.37 9.29
CA LYS A 169 -33.19 18.04 9.91
C LYS A 169 -31.79 17.45 9.68
N ASP A 170 -31.27 17.49 8.45
CA ASP A 170 -29.95 16.95 8.12
C ASP A 170 -28.81 17.65 8.87
N SER A 171 -28.91 18.96 9.06
CA SER A 171 -27.93 19.74 9.82
C SER A 171 -27.97 19.41 11.32
N LEU A 172 -29.12 18.99 11.85
CA LEU A 172 -29.22 18.49 13.23
C LEU A 172 -28.61 17.11 13.35
N VAL A 173 -28.95 16.17 12.43
CA VAL A 173 -28.38 14.82 12.39
C VAL A 173 -26.84 14.86 12.30
N GLN A 174 -26.31 15.69 11.40
CA GLN A 174 -24.86 15.84 11.24
C GLN A 174 -24.18 16.34 12.53
N ARG A 175 -24.79 17.29 13.26
CA ARG A 175 -24.27 17.79 14.54
C ARG A 175 -24.27 16.73 15.63
N CYS A 176 -25.36 15.97 15.75
CA CYS A 176 -25.45 14.86 16.69
C CYS A 176 -24.36 13.80 16.42
N LEU A 177 -24.14 13.45 15.15
CA LEU A 177 -23.14 12.46 14.76
C LEU A 177 -21.69 12.94 14.93
N SER A 178 -21.45 14.26 14.86
CA SER A 178 -20.12 14.86 14.98
C SER A 178 -19.51 14.75 16.39
N SER A 179 -20.28 14.28 17.38
CA SER A 179 -19.93 14.39 18.81
C SER A 179 -18.84 13.42 19.30
N SER A 180 -18.62 12.27 18.66
CA SER A 180 -17.48 11.40 19.02
C SER A 180 -17.14 10.34 17.97
N LYS A 181 -18.13 9.53 17.55
CA LYS A 181 -17.88 8.37 16.69
C LYS A 181 -17.40 8.74 15.30
N LEU A 182 -17.93 9.83 14.72
CA LEU A 182 -17.46 10.32 13.44
C LEU A 182 -15.99 10.74 13.49
N SER A 183 -15.56 11.39 14.58
CA SER A 183 -14.15 11.77 14.78
C SER A 183 -13.25 10.54 14.92
N SER A 184 -13.68 9.52 15.68
CA SER A 184 -12.97 8.24 15.78
C SER A 184 -12.84 7.54 14.42
N PHE A 185 -13.90 7.54 13.61
CA PHE A 185 -13.87 7.02 12.25
C PHE A 185 -12.89 7.80 11.35
N GLU A 186 -12.96 9.13 11.36
CA GLU A 186 -12.05 9.97 10.57
C GLU A 186 -10.58 9.75 10.98
N SER A 187 -10.31 9.63 12.27
CA SER A 187 -8.97 9.30 12.79
C SER A 187 -8.49 7.92 12.33
N ALA A 188 -9.34 6.89 12.42
CA ALA A 188 -9.00 5.54 11.96
C ALA A 188 -8.74 5.50 10.44
N ARG A 189 -9.53 6.22 9.66
CA ARG A 189 -9.34 6.35 8.21
C ARG A 189 -8.04 7.09 7.87
N SER A 190 -7.72 8.14 8.60
CA SER A 190 -6.44 8.86 8.46
C SER A 190 -5.27 7.92 8.74
N ALA A 191 -5.36 7.11 9.80
CA ALA A 191 -4.36 6.09 10.11
C ALA A 191 -4.22 5.03 9.01
N ALA A 192 -5.34 4.56 8.42
CA ALA A 192 -5.30 3.65 7.27
C ALA A 192 -4.65 4.28 6.04
N SER A 193 -4.93 5.57 5.79
CA SER A 193 -4.33 6.34 4.69
C SER A 193 -2.82 6.50 4.87
N HIS A 194 -2.39 6.76 6.11
CA HIS A 194 -0.98 6.86 6.46
C HIS A 194 -0.26 5.52 6.32
N ALA A 195 -0.81 4.44 6.86
CA ALA A 195 -0.24 3.09 6.71
C ALA A 195 -0.12 2.69 5.23
N ARG A 196 -1.12 3.03 4.41
CA ARG A 196 -1.09 2.76 2.96
C ARG A 196 0.03 3.53 2.25
N TRP A 197 0.27 4.78 2.65
CA TRP A 197 1.38 5.59 2.15
C TRP A 197 2.74 5.03 2.57
N GLU A 198 2.88 4.54 3.80
CA GLU A 198 4.11 3.85 4.23
C GLU A 198 4.38 2.62 3.37
N LEU A 199 3.37 1.78 3.12
CA LEU A 199 3.50 0.60 2.25
C LEU A 199 3.92 0.98 0.83
N LEU A 200 3.36 2.05 0.28
CA LEU A 200 3.76 2.58 -1.02
C LEU A 200 5.26 2.92 -1.05
N ILE A 201 5.76 3.63 -0.03
CA ILE A 201 7.16 4.00 0.09
C ILE A 201 8.05 2.77 0.23
N HIS A 202 7.67 1.82 1.09
CA HIS A 202 8.42 0.58 1.25
C HIS A 202 8.54 -0.18 -0.08
N ARG A 203 7.46 -0.27 -0.85
CA ARG A 203 7.50 -0.86 -2.19
C ARG A 203 8.40 -0.08 -3.15
N GLN A 204 8.35 1.25 -3.16
CA GLN A 204 9.26 2.06 -3.98
C GLN A 204 10.73 1.83 -3.60
N ALA A 205 11.03 1.72 -2.29
CA ALA A 205 12.37 1.43 -1.79
C ALA A 205 12.86 0.03 -2.22
N CYS A 206 11.94 -0.94 -2.30
CA CYS A 206 12.21 -2.26 -2.87
C CYS A 206 12.24 -2.27 -4.41
N GLY A 207 12.13 -1.11 -5.09
CA GLY A 207 12.26 -0.99 -6.54
C GLY A 207 10.97 -1.21 -7.34
N PHE A 208 9.80 -1.28 -6.69
CA PHE A 208 8.50 -1.28 -7.37
C PHE A 208 8.12 0.15 -7.79
N VAL A 209 8.63 0.60 -8.95
CA VAL A 209 8.43 1.97 -9.43
C VAL A 209 7.21 2.09 -10.35
N THR A 210 7.02 1.14 -11.25
CA THR A 210 5.93 1.14 -12.24
C THR A 210 4.64 0.61 -11.62
N ASN A 211 3.53 1.29 -11.90
CA ASN A 211 2.17 0.91 -11.49
C ASN A 211 1.92 0.74 -9.97
N ASN A 212 2.82 1.23 -9.13
CA ASN A 212 2.76 0.97 -7.69
C ASN A 212 1.53 1.62 -7.01
N ASN A 213 1.16 2.84 -7.42
CA ASN A 213 -0.02 3.51 -6.87
C ASN A 213 -1.31 2.75 -7.20
N GLN A 214 -1.53 2.39 -8.47
CA GLN A 214 -2.74 1.66 -8.89
C GLN A 214 -2.84 0.31 -8.20
N PHE A 215 -1.71 -0.42 -8.07
CA PHE A 215 -1.66 -1.66 -7.32
C PHE A 215 -2.13 -1.44 -5.87
N ILE A 216 -1.57 -0.46 -5.18
CA ILE A 216 -1.91 -0.18 -3.78
C ILE A 216 -3.36 0.27 -3.60
N GLU A 217 -3.89 1.08 -4.52
CA GLU A 217 -5.29 1.51 -4.48
C GLU A 217 -6.27 0.36 -4.73
N THR A 218 -5.92 -0.56 -5.63
CA THR A 218 -6.75 -1.72 -5.98
C THR A 218 -6.79 -2.75 -4.85
N HIS A 219 -5.63 -3.06 -4.26
CA HIS A 219 -5.51 -4.13 -3.25
C HIS A 219 -5.79 -3.65 -1.81
N TYR A 220 -5.65 -2.36 -1.53
CA TYR A 220 -5.87 -1.78 -0.20
C TYR A 220 -6.86 -0.59 -0.25
N PRO A 221 -8.14 -0.86 -0.60
CA PRO A 221 -9.15 0.17 -0.65
C PRO A 221 -9.47 0.71 0.75
N ILE A 222 -9.44 2.03 0.90
CA ILE A 222 -9.78 2.71 2.15
C ILE A 222 -11.26 3.12 2.10
N PRO A 223 -12.03 2.94 3.19
CA PRO A 223 -13.45 3.27 3.20
C PRO A 223 -13.71 4.74 2.84
N GLU A 224 -14.76 4.97 2.04
CA GLU A 224 -15.16 6.30 1.58
C GLU A 224 -15.58 7.24 2.71
N LYS A 225 -15.60 8.55 2.43
CA LYS A 225 -15.84 9.54 3.48
C LYS A 225 -17.34 9.65 3.61
N ILE A 226 -17.85 9.52 4.82
CA ILE A 226 -19.27 9.78 5.09
C ILE A 226 -19.48 11.28 4.87
N THR A 227 -19.97 11.63 3.69
CA THR A 227 -20.29 12.99 3.30
C THR A 227 -21.79 13.19 3.39
N PHE A 228 -22.19 14.22 4.13
CA PHE A 228 -23.56 14.68 4.11
C PHE A 228 -23.73 15.51 2.84
N LYS A 229 -24.56 15.06 1.90
CA LYS A 229 -24.85 15.81 0.67
C LYS A 229 -25.32 17.21 1.05
N LYS A 230 -24.45 18.21 0.90
CA LYS A 230 -24.89 19.60 0.88
C LYS A 230 -25.73 19.75 -0.38
N THR A 231 -27.02 20.01 -0.20
CA THR A 231 -28.00 19.93 -1.29
C THR A 231 -27.81 20.93 -2.42
N ASN A 232 -26.83 21.85 -2.38
CA ASN A 232 -26.73 22.96 -3.33
C ASN A 232 -25.30 23.35 -3.77
N GLU A 233 -24.24 22.58 -3.46
CA GLU A 233 -22.91 22.94 -3.96
C GLU A 233 -22.69 22.33 -5.35
N PRO A 234 -22.29 23.13 -6.37
CA PRO A 234 -21.94 22.60 -7.69
C PRO A 234 -20.80 21.58 -7.53
N PRO A 235 -20.79 20.49 -8.32
CA PRO A 235 -19.78 19.44 -8.20
C PRO A 235 -18.39 20.06 -8.29
N ALA A 236 -17.56 19.82 -7.27
CA ALA A 236 -16.17 20.25 -7.30
C ALA A 236 -15.50 19.64 -8.54
N LYS A 237 -14.77 20.45 -9.31
CA LYS A 237 -14.02 19.96 -10.47
C LYS A 237 -13.10 18.84 -10.00
N VAL A 238 -13.37 17.61 -10.47
CA VAL A 238 -12.56 16.45 -10.15
C VAL A 238 -11.20 16.66 -10.78
N PHE A 239 -10.20 16.80 -9.93
CA PHE A 239 -8.82 17.01 -10.32
C PHE A 239 -8.25 15.67 -10.76
N THR A 240 -8.32 15.40 -12.07
CA THR A 240 -8.03 14.06 -12.62
C THR A 240 -6.59 13.91 -13.10
N ASP A 241 -5.85 15.02 -13.29
CA ASP A 241 -4.49 14.95 -13.81
C ASP A 241 -3.53 15.95 -13.14
N GLN A 242 -2.34 15.48 -12.74
CA GLN A 242 -1.25 16.35 -12.31
C GLN A 242 -0.85 17.31 -13.44
N LEU A 243 -1.01 16.90 -14.71
CA LEU A 243 -0.77 17.76 -15.87
C LEU A 243 -1.69 18.99 -15.89
N GLU A 244 -2.98 18.84 -15.56
CA GLU A 244 -3.93 19.96 -15.46
C GLU A 244 -3.52 20.97 -14.39
N TRP A 245 -2.91 20.52 -13.29
CA TRP A 245 -2.40 21.40 -12.24
C TRP A 245 -1.21 22.23 -12.71
N TRP A 246 -0.25 21.57 -13.34
CA TRP A 246 0.94 22.23 -13.86
C TRP A 246 0.58 23.23 -14.97
N GLN A 247 -0.42 22.90 -15.80
CA GLN A 247 -0.98 23.81 -16.80
C GLN A 247 -1.75 24.97 -16.16
N SER A 248 -2.57 24.71 -15.13
CA SER A 248 -3.33 25.72 -14.38
C SER A 248 -2.44 26.72 -13.63
N LYS A 249 -1.31 26.26 -13.08
CA LYS A 249 -0.35 27.11 -12.33
C LYS A 249 0.62 27.89 -13.24
N GLY A 250 0.54 27.74 -14.56
CA GLY A 250 1.18 28.64 -15.54
C GLY A 250 2.71 28.66 -15.52
N ARG A 251 3.38 27.59 -15.09
CA ARG A 251 4.85 27.56 -14.95
C ARG A 251 5.62 27.00 -16.15
N TRP A 252 4.92 26.61 -17.22
CA TRP A 252 5.51 26.17 -18.47
C TRP A 252 4.83 26.92 -19.63
N ARG A 253 5.40 28.04 -20.02
CA ARG A 253 5.35 28.59 -21.38
C ARG A 253 6.78 28.76 -21.84
#